data_AF-A0A134AE51-F1
#
_entry.id   AF-A0A134AE51-F1
#
_cell.length_a   1.000
_cell.length_b   1.000
_cell.length_c   1.000
_cell.angle_alpha   90.00
_cell.angle_beta   90.00
_cell.angle_gamma   90.00
#
_symmetry.space_group_name_H-M   'P 1'
#
loop_
_entity.id
_entity.type
_entity.pdbx_description
1 polymer ?
#
loop_
_entity_poly.entity_id
_entity_poly.type
_entity_poly.pdbx_seq_one_letter_code
_entity_poly.pdbx_strand_id
1 'polypeptide(L)'
;MIFIKNKITDVYFNLAMEEYIFEKFKEDEIFMLWINEPSVVIGKHQNLVEEVNMKYCFENKIKIARRISGGGTVVHDFGNLNYTYITNTTGDTELNFKEFLKPMHNALLSLNIDAYVSPRNDFRVGENKICGHSQFMRKKRVLHHGCILFNSNLEDLRGALNVKHKQVVSNSAKSVRSSVANLKDISNLNYEISDFIEKLKNEILKMREDFKIYELTEEDILNIDRIKEEKYSTKEWIYGQSPKCTFVLNEEKDYNVEIVNGKIAEINAENSFEELIGSYFEYEEIKNKIEILEIKDEEILKLKEI
;
A
#
# COMPACT_ATOMS: atom_id res chain seq x y z
N MET A 1 13.72 13.00 19.20
CA MET A 1 12.91 12.16 18.28
C MET A 1 11.92 11.32 19.08
N ILE A 2 10.69 11.14 18.62
CA ILE A 2 9.71 10.25 19.23
C ILE A 2 9.70 8.93 18.46
N PHE A 3 9.92 7.81 19.14
CA PHE A 3 9.76 6.47 18.57
C PHE A 3 8.42 5.88 19.00
N ILE A 4 7.50 5.66 18.06
CA ILE A 4 6.18 5.09 18.35
C ILE A 4 6.29 3.56 18.41
N LYS A 5 5.83 2.97 19.52
CA LYS A 5 5.64 1.53 19.62
C LYS A 5 4.28 1.14 19.05
N ASN A 6 4.28 0.23 18.08
CA ASN A 6 3.07 -0.37 17.55
C ASN A 6 3.25 -1.89 17.42
N LYS A 7 2.21 -2.65 17.82
CA LYS A 7 2.14 -4.11 17.66
C LYS A 7 0.89 -4.54 16.88
N ILE A 8 0.03 -3.59 16.51
CA ILE A 8 -1.20 -3.86 15.77
C ILE A 8 -0.84 -4.13 14.31
N THR A 9 -1.48 -5.14 13.73
CA THR A 9 -1.19 -5.60 12.36
C THR A 9 -2.33 -5.33 11.38
N ASP A 10 -3.45 -4.77 11.84
CA ASP A 10 -4.56 -4.41 10.96
C ASP A 10 -4.15 -3.24 10.05
N VAL A 11 -4.15 -3.49 8.74
CA VAL A 11 -3.71 -2.50 7.74
C VAL A 11 -4.51 -1.20 7.81
N TYR A 12 -5.81 -1.27 8.11
CA TYR A 12 -6.65 -0.08 8.17
C TYR A 12 -6.31 0.76 9.41
N PHE A 13 -6.07 0.10 10.55
CA PHE A 13 -5.62 0.77 11.77
C PHE A 13 -4.26 1.42 11.56
N ASN A 14 -3.30 0.69 10.98
CA ASN A 14 -1.94 1.19 10.86
C ASN A 14 -1.83 2.39 9.90
N LEU A 15 -2.60 2.41 8.80
CA LEU A 15 -2.67 3.58 7.92
C LEU A 15 -3.37 4.76 8.61
N ALA A 16 -4.42 4.51 9.40
CA ALA A 16 -5.07 5.53 10.23
C ALA A 16 -4.14 6.10 11.30
N MET A 17 -3.33 5.24 11.93
CA MET A 17 -2.31 5.63 12.91
C MET A 17 -1.26 6.53 12.27
N GLU A 18 -0.80 6.22 11.06
CA GLU A 18 0.18 7.04 10.35
C GLU A 18 -0.34 8.48 10.13
N GLU A 19 -1.60 8.62 9.69
CA GLU A 19 -2.26 9.92 9.55
C GLU A 19 -2.47 10.60 10.90
N TYR A 20 -2.98 9.90 11.90
CA TYR A 20 -3.20 10.45 13.23
C TYR A 20 -1.92 11.01 13.86
N ILE A 21 -0.83 10.24 13.78
CA ILE A 21 0.48 10.62 14.33
C ILE A 21 1.07 11.80 13.55
N PHE A 22 0.86 11.86 12.23
CA PHE A 22 1.23 13.01 11.40
C PHE A 22 0.51 14.30 11.82
N GLU A 23 -0.75 14.21 12.23
CA GLU A 23 -1.57 15.33 12.69
C GLU A 23 -1.28 15.76 14.13
N LYS A 24 -1.14 14.78 15.02
CA LYS A 24 -1.03 14.98 16.47
C LYS A 24 0.26 15.71 16.85
N PHE A 25 1.38 15.18 16.40
CA PHE A 25 2.70 15.74 16.66
C PHE A 25 3.05 16.65 15.49
N LYS A 26 3.27 17.95 15.72
CA LYS A 26 3.47 18.93 14.64
C LYS A 26 4.90 19.43 14.49
N GLU A 27 5.64 19.45 15.60
CA GLU A 27 7.03 19.92 15.64
C GLU A 27 8.02 18.78 15.86
N ASP A 28 7.54 17.62 16.32
CA ASP A 28 8.39 16.47 16.59
C ASP A 28 8.78 15.72 15.32
N GLU A 29 10.00 15.20 15.36
CA GLU A 29 10.45 14.11 14.50
C GLU A 29 10.00 12.78 15.06
N ILE A 30 9.40 11.96 14.21
CA ILE A 30 8.77 10.70 14.59
C ILE A 30 9.34 9.57 13.76
N PHE A 31 9.64 8.45 14.41
CA PHE A 31 9.97 7.21 13.74
C PHE A 31 9.06 6.09 14.24
N MET A 32 8.64 5.22 13.34
CA MET A 32 7.89 4.01 13.68
C MET A 32 8.29 2.85 12.79
N LEU A 33 8.24 1.66 13.37
CA LEU A 33 8.40 0.37 12.70
C LEU A 33 7.10 -0.42 12.93
N TRP A 34 6.54 -1.00 11.89
CA TRP A 34 5.24 -1.68 11.96
C TRP A 34 5.09 -2.72 10.86
N ILE A 35 4.25 -3.73 11.11
CA ILE A 35 3.95 -4.83 10.21
C ILE A 35 2.45 -4.84 9.96
N ASN A 36 2.02 -5.18 8.74
CA ASN A 36 0.62 -5.49 8.47
C ASN A 36 0.44 -6.99 8.29
N GLU A 37 -0.77 -7.46 8.58
CA GLU A 37 -1.25 -8.72 8.05
C GLU A 37 -1.35 -8.67 6.51
N PRO A 38 -1.57 -9.82 5.83
CA PRO A 38 -1.65 -9.90 4.38
C PRO A 38 -2.57 -8.83 3.77
N SER A 39 -1.97 -7.91 3.02
CA SER A 39 -2.69 -6.78 2.45
C SER A 39 -2.04 -6.23 1.19
N VAL A 40 -2.85 -5.73 0.26
CA VAL A 40 -2.43 -4.89 -0.86
C VAL A 40 -2.70 -3.43 -0.51
N VAL A 41 -1.67 -2.60 -0.55
CA VAL A 41 -1.77 -1.17 -0.25
C VAL A 41 -1.52 -0.35 -1.52
N ILE A 42 -2.60 0.15 -2.10
CA ILE A 42 -2.57 0.96 -3.33
C ILE A 42 -2.24 2.43 -3.04
N GLY A 43 -1.50 3.06 -3.95
CA GLY A 43 -1.18 4.48 -3.87
C GLY A 43 -2.41 5.37 -4.09
N LYS A 44 -2.42 6.56 -3.48
CA LYS A 44 -3.58 7.46 -3.45
C LYS A 44 -4.27 7.67 -4.80
N HIS A 45 -3.50 7.85 -5.87
CA HIS A 45 -3.98 8.22 -7.21
C HIS A 45 -4.00 7.07 -8.23
N GLN A 46 -3.72 5.84 -7.79
CA GLN A 46 -3.74 4.70 -8.69
C GLN A 46 -5.16 4.14 -8.87
N ASN A 47 -5.40 3.50 -10.00
CA ASN A 47 -6.64 2.80 -10.26
C ASN A 47 -6.59 1.38 -9.68
N LEU A 48 -7.56 1.04 -8.82
CA LEU A 48 -7.58 -0.25 -8.12
C LEU A 48 -7.79 -1.42 -9.08
N VAL A 49 -8.66 -1.26 -10.09
CA VAL A 49 -8.97 -2.28 -11.10
C VAL A 49 -7.76 -2.62 -11.96
N GLU A 50 -6.91 -1.62 -12.24
CA GLU A 50 -5.70 -1.81 -13.04
C GLU A 50 -4.56 -2.48 -12.27
N GLU A 51 -4.50 -2.30 -10.94
CA GLU A 51 -3.33 -2.66 -10.14
C GLU A 51 -3.51 -3.94 -9.32
N VAL A 52 -4.76 -4.28 -8.94
CA VAL A 52 -5.06 -5.35 -7.97
C VAL A 52 -5.84 -6.48 -8.63
N ASN A 53 -5.44 -7.71 -8.34
CA ASN A 53 -6.21 -8.91 -8.65
C ASN A 53 -7.17 -9.18 -7.49
N MET A 54 -8.39 -8.66 -7.57
CA MET A 54 -9.32 -8.63 -6.44
C MET A 54 -9.83 -10.02 -6.07
N LYS A 55 -10.05 -10.88 -7.07
CA LYS A 55 -10.41 -12.29 -6.89
C LYS A 55 -9.35 -13.02 -6.08
N TYR A 56 -8.09 -12.91 -6.49
CA TYR A 56 -6.99 -13.55 -5.76
C TYR A 56 -6.90 -13.01 -4.33
N CYS A 57 -7.05 -11.70 -4.14
CA CYS A 57 -7.04 -11.10 -2.82
C CYS A 57 -8.17 -11.66 -1.94
N PHE A 58 -9.38 -11.75 -2.48
CA PHE A 58 -10.53 -12.31 -1.80
C PHE A 58 -10.33 -13.79 -1.43
N GLU A 59 -9.93 -14.63 -2.39
CA GLU A 59 -9.73 -16.07 -2.20
C GLU A 59 -8.63 -16.38 -1.18
N ASN A 60 -7.59 -15.53 -1.09
CA ASN A 60 -6.46 -15.69 -0.17
C ASN A 60 -6.56 -14.83 1.10
N LYS A 61 -7.71 -14.18 1.34
CA LYS A 61 -7.95 -13.32 2.52
C LYS A 61 -6.93 -12.19 2.67
N ILE A 62 -6.48 -11.63 1.56
CA ILE A 62 -5.59 -10.47 1.50
C ILE A 62 -6.45 -9.21 1.48
N LYS A 63 -6.28 -8.34 2.48
CA LYS A 63 -7.04 -7.08 2.57
C LYS A 63 -6.61 -6.09 1.50
N ILE A 64 -7.53 -5.28 0.97
CA ILE A 64 -7.20 -4.19 0.05
C ILE A 64 -7.35 -2.86 0.80
N ALA A 65 -6.33 -2.02 0.77
CA ALA A 65 -6.30 -0.72 1.44
C ALA A 65 -5.67 0.35 0.56
N ARG A 66 -6.01 1.63 0.81
CA ARG A 66 -5.42 2.78 0.12
C ARG A 66 -4.70 3.70 1.09
N ARG A 67 -3.47 4.07 0.76
CA ARG A 67 -2.67 5.02 1.57
C ARG A 67 -2.83 6.47 1.10
N ILE A 68 -2.48 7.42 1.97
CA ILE A 68 -2.57 8.87 1.68
C ILE A 68 -1.45 9.41 0.79
N SER A 69 -0.34 8.69 0.67
CA SER A 69 0.77 9.04 -0.22
C SER A 69 0.52 8.54 -1.65
N GLY A 70 1.20 9.17 -2.61
CA GLY A 70 1.29 8.64 -3.98
C GLY A 70 2.22 7.41 -4.09
N GLY A 71 2.69 7.13 -5.30
CA GLY A 71 3.54 5.97 -5.60
C GLY A 71 2.76 4.73 -6.04
N GLY A 72 3.48 3.64 -6.30
CA GLY A 72 2.92 2.37 -6.80
C GLY A 72 2.25 1.50 -5.73
N THR A 73 1.71 0.36 -6.15
CA THR A 73 1.04 -0.59 -5.26
C THR A 73 2.08 -1.50 -4.63
N VAL A 74 1.90 -1.81 -3.35
CA VAL A 74 2.77 -2.71 -2.59
C VAL A 74 1.94 -3.79 -1.91
N VAL A 75 2.53 -4.95 -1.70
CA VAL A 75 1.91 -6.06 -0.97
C VAL A 75 2.66 -6.24 0.33
N HIS A 76 1.92 -6.36 1.42
CA HIS A 76 2.43 -6.59 2.75
C HIS A 76 1.99 -7.95 3.26
N ASP A 77 2.79 -8.50 4.14
CA ASP A 77 2.51 -9.67 4.96
C ASP A 77 3.35 -9.58 6.26
N PHE A 78 3.34 -10.63 7.06
CA PHE A 78 4.13 -10.68 8.29
C PHE A 78 5.66 -10.71 8.06
N GLY A 79 6.10 -10.94 6.83
CA GLY A 79 7.50 -10.88 6.39
C GLY A 79 7.92 -9.51 5.85
N ASN A 80 7.00 -8.55 5.74
CA ASN A 80 7.26 -7.20 5.26
C ASN A 80 7.30 -6.21 6.43
N LEU A 81 8.43 -5.52 6.60
CA LEU A 81 8.58 -4.47 7.59
C LEU A 81 8.29 -3.11 6.98
N ASN A 82 7.26 -2.42 7.48
CA ASN A 82 7.03 -1.02 7.17
C ASN A 82 7.76 -0.12 8.16
N TYR A 83 8.21 1.02 7.67
CA TYR A 83 8.72 2.09 8.52
C TYR A 83 8.15 3.43 8.09
N THR A 84 8.00 4.33 9.04
CA THR A 84 7.61 5.72 8.78
C THR A 84 8.53 6.65 9.52
N TYR A 85 8.97 7.70 8.82
CA TYR A 85 9.72 8.82 9.34
C TYR A 85 8.97 10.11 9.02
N ILE A 86 8.55 10.83 10.06
CA ILE A 86 7.82 12.10 9.95
C ILE A 86 8.70 13.21 10.48
N THR A 87 8.88 14.28 9.70
CA THR A 87 9.68 15.44 10.11
C THR A 87 9.21 16.70 9.39
N ASN A 88 9.69 17.86 9.84
CA ASN A 88 9.47 19.13 9.19
C ASN A 88 10.62 19.43 8.20
N THR A 89 10.31 20.02 7.06
CA THR A 89 11.29 20.43 6.04
C THR A 89 11.32 21.94 5.84
N THR A 90 12.51 22.47 5.55
CA THR A 90 12.76 23.90 5.34
C THR A 90 12.90 24.29 3.87
N GLY A 91 12.95 23.34 2.93
CA GLY A 91 13.23 23.58 1.50
C GLY A 91 12.22 22.96 0.52
N ASP A 92 12.46 23.15 -0.79
CA ASP A 92 11.70 22.51 -1.87
C ASP A 92 11.98 20.99 -1.92
N THR A 93 10.95 20.22 -2.23
CA THR A 93 10.79 18.87 -1.66
C THR A 93 11.30 17.72 -2.52
N GLU A 94 11.39 17.91 -3.84
CA GLU A 94 11.97 16.89 -4.73
C GLU A 94 13.48 16.71 -4.49
N LEU A 95 14.21 17.78 -4.20
CA LEU A 95 15.66 17.75 -3.94
C LEU A 95 16.01 17.03 -2.63
N ASN A 96 15.05 16.90 -1.70
CA ASN A 96 15.27 16.35 -0.36
C ASN A 96 14.82 14.89 -0.19
N PHE A 97 14.24 14.21 -1.18
CA PHE A 97 13.76 12.83 -1.01
C PHE A 97 14.83 11.90 -0.42
N LYS A 98 16.06 12.02 -0.93
CA LYS A 98 17.21 11.22 -0.47
C LYS A 98 17.59 11.49 0.98
N GLU A 99 17.35 12.68 1.50
CA GLU A 99 17.61 12.99 2.91
C GLU A 99 16.71 12.17 3.84
N PHE A 100 15.46 11.93 3.45
CA PHE A 100 14.53 11.09 4.23
C PHE A 100 14.88 9.60 4.21
N LEU A 101 15.70 9.17 3.24
CA LEU A 101 16.19 7.80 3.16
C LEU A 101 17.38 7.54 4.09
N LYS A 102 18.16 8.57 4.42
CA LYS A 102 19.42 8.43 5.18
C LYS A 102 19.26 7.71 6.53
N PRO A 103 18.24 7.99 7.36
CA PRO A 103 18.13 7.31 8.66
C PRO A 103 18.00 5.79 8.50
N MET A 104 17.12 5.32 7.61
CA MET A 104 16.97 3.88 7.38
C MET A 104 18.20 3.29 6.67
N HIS A 105 18.74 4.00 5.68
CA HIS A 105 19.94 3.55 4.95
C HIS A 105 21.15 3.37 5.87
N ASN A 106 21.45 4.34 6.73
CA ASN A 106 22.54 4.27 7.69
C ASN A 106 22.34 3.15 8.73
N ALA A 107 21.08 2.88 9.11
CA ALA A 107 20.75 1.81 10.05
C ALA A 107 21.03 0.44 9.41
N LEU A 108 20.65 0.24 8.14
CA LEU A 108 20.96 -0.96 7.38
C LEU A 108 22.48 -1.16 7.25
N LEU A 109 23.23 -0.12 6.89
CA LEU A 109 24.70 -0.19 6.80
C LEU A 109 25.35 -0.55 8.14
N SER A 110 24.84 -0.01 9.25
CA SER A 110 25.35 -0.32 10.60
C SER A 110 25.09 -1.77 11.01
N LEU A 111 24.11 -2.43 10.38
CA LEU A 111 23.86 -3.87 10.49
C LEU A 111 24.64 -4.72 9.49
N ASN A 112 25.63 -4.13 8.78
CA ASN A 112 26.42 -4.76 7.72
C ASN A 112 25.58 -5.25 6.54
N ILE A 113 24.47 -4.59 6.25
CA ILE A 113 23.65 -4.84 5.06
C ILE A 113 24.10 -3.86 3.98
N ASP A 114 24.65 -4.39 2.88
CA ASP A 114 25.15 -3.61 1.74
C ASP A 114 24.00 -3.10 0.84
N ALA A 115 23.09 -2.34 1.44
CA ALA A 115 22.01 -1.67 0.74
C ALA A 115 22.50 -0.34 0.15
N TYR A 116 22.07 -0.02 -1.07
CA TYR A 116 22.28 1.30 -1.68
C TYR A 116 20.96 1.92 -2.14
N VAL A 117 20.98 3.25 -2.26
CA VAL A 117 19.86 4.02 -2.81
C VAL A 117 19.99 4.10 -4.32
N SER A 118 19.03 3.52 -5.05
CA SER A 118 19.03 3.59 -6.51
C SER A 118 18.63 4.98 -7.02
N PRO A 119 18.86 5.29 -8.31
CA PRO A 119 18.35 6.53 -8.93
C PRO A 119 16.83 6.69 -8.86
N ARG A 120 16.08 5.59 -8.62
CA ARG A 120 14.62 5.59 -8.45
C ARG A 120 14.20 5.75 -6.99
N ASN A 121 15.14 6.05 -6.09
CA ASN A 121 14.90 6.22 -4.67
C ASN A 121 14.33 4.97 -3.98
N ASP A 122 14.65 3.78 -4.49
CA ASP A 122 14.40 2.50 -3.82
C ASP A 122 15.70 1.98 -3.17
N PHE A 123 15.58 1.14 -2.13
CA PHE A 123 16.75 0.42 -1.62
C PHE A 123 16.93 -0.87 -2.38
N ARG A 124 18.19 -1.18 -2.66
CA ARG A 124 18.61 -2.40 -3.36
C ARG A 124 19.78 -3.05 -2.68
N VAL A 125 19.85 -4.37 -2.79
CA VAL A 125 21.03 -5.18 -2.54
C VAL A 125 21.34 -5.91 -3.84
N GLY A 126 22.55 -5.72 -4.37
CA GLY A 126 22.87 -6.10 -5.75
C GLY A 126 21.90 -5.45 -6.76
N GLU A 127 21.25 -6.25 -7.61
CA GLU A 127 20.32 -5.73 -8.62
C GLU A 127 18.86 -5.69 -8.13
N ASN A 128 18.56 -6.34 -7.00
CA ASN A 128 17.19 -6.55 -6.54
C ASN A 128 16.73 -5.44 -5.61
N LYS A 129 15.51 -4.97 -5.83
CA LYS A 129 14.83 -4.05 -4.93
C LYS A 129 14.39 -4.79 -3.66
N ILE A 130 14.79 -4.24 -2.51
CA ILE A 130 14.41 -4.74 -1.17
C ILE A 130 13.46 -3.77 -0.45
N CYS A 131 13.43 -2.49 -0.83
CA CYS A 131 12.51 -1.52 -0.22
C CYS A 131 11.99 -0.51 -1.24
N GLY A 132 10.67 -0.29 -1.25
CA GLY A 132 10.02 0.82 -1.95
C GLY A 132 9.65 1.93 -0.99
N HIS A 133 9.59 3.17 -1.49
CA HIS A 133 9.28 4.34 -0.67
C HIS A 133 8.21 5.21 -1.31
N SER A 134 7.45 5.90 -0.46
CA SER A 134 6.58 7.01 -0.87
C SER A 134 6.54 8.09 0.19
N GLN A 135 6.04 9.25 -0.20
CA GLN A 135 5.90 10.40 0.68
C GLN A 135 4.51 11.00 0.58
N PHE A 136 4.05 11.49 1.72
CA PHE A 136 2.93 12.40 1.82
C PHE A 136 3.43 13.70 2.45
N MET A 137 3.02 14.83 1.89
CA MET A 137 3.42 16.13 2.40
C MET A 137 2.21 17.04 2.54
N ARG A 138 2.20 17.79 3.64
CA ARG A 138 1.24 18.88 3.82
C ARG A 138 1.94 20.07 4.46
N LYS A 139 1.92 21.20 3.75
CA LYS A 139 2.72 22.38 4.11
C LYS A 139 4.20 21.97 4.22
N LYS A 140 4.85 22.25 5.36
CA LYS A 140 6.26 21.91 5.63
C LYS A 140 6.44 20.60 6.39
N ARG A 141 5.40 19.78 6.54
CA ARG A 141 5.47 18.49 7.24
C ARG A 141 5.45 17.35 6.24
N VAL A 142 6.42 16.46 6.35
CA VAL A 142 6.63 15.33 5.45
C VAL A 142 6.51 14.03 6.24
N LEU A 143 5.69 13.13 5.73
CA LEU A 143 5.64 11.72 6.08
C LEU A 143 6.34 10.97 4.97
N HIS A 144 7.45 10.32 5.31
CA HIS A 144 8.16 9.40 4.44
C HIS A 144 8.00 7.99 4.99
N HIS A 145 7.64 7.04 4.15
CA HIS A 145 7.58 5.64 4.57
C HIS A 145 8.18 4.72 3.52
N GLY A 146 8.51 3.52 3.96
CA GLY A 146 8.93 2.45 3.09
C GLY A 146 8.54 1.08 3.61
N CYS A 147 8.61 0.10 2.71
CA CYS A 147 8.28 -1.30 2.96
C CYS A 147 9.49 -2.18 2.59
N ILE A 148 10.16 -2.72 3.60
CA ILE A 148 11.30 -3.63 3.45
C ILE A 148 10.76 -5.06 3.33
N LEU A 149 11.02 -5.68 2.18
CA LEU A 149 10.81 -7.11 1.97
C LEU A 149 11.87 -7.87 2.77
N PHE A 150 11.56 -8.21 4.02
CA PHE A 150 12.51 -8.92 4.88
C PHE A 150 12.49 -10.42 4.57
N ASN A 151 11.31 -11.03 4.67
CA ASN A 151 11.06 -12.45 4.40
C ASN A 151 9.60 -12.68 3.98
N SER A 152 9.12 -11.90 3.02
CA SER A 152 7.75 -11.94 2.51
C SER A 152 7.52 -13.09 1.52
N ASN A 153 6.27 -13.52 1.39
CA ASN A 153 5.84 -14.42 0.34
C ASN A 153 5.76 -13.68 -1.01
N LEU A 154 6.82 -13.84 -1.82
CA LEU A 154 6.89 -13.20 -3.13
C LEU A 154 5.91 -13.80 -4.16
N GLU A 155 5.35 -14.98 -3.91
CA GLU A 155 4.29 -15.56 -4.74
C GLU A 155 2.98 -14.83 -4.50
N ASP A 156 2.58 -14.62 -3.24
CA ASP A 156 1.39 -13.84 -2.88
C ASP A 156 1.50 -12.41 -3.41
N LEU A 157 2.69 -11.81 -3.34
CA LEU A 157 2.97 -10.49 -3.93
C LEU A 157 2.65 -10.47 -5.44
N ARG A 158 3.03 -11.52 -6.17
CA ARG A 158 2.77 -11.61 -7.62
C ARG A 158 1.32 -11.92 -7.92
N GLY A 159 0.68 -12.77 -7.11
CA GLY A 159 -0.71 -13.19 -7.30
C GLY A 159 -1.71 -12.07 -7.02
N ALA A 160 -1.45 -11.24 -6.02
CA ALA A 160 -2.32 -10.15 -5.59
C ALA A 160 -2.29 -8.92 -6.51
N LEU A 161 -1.25 -8.77 -7.33
CA LEU A 161 -1.11 -7.68 -8.29
C LEU A 161 -1.65 -8.11 -9.67
N ASN A 162 -2.32 -7.19 -10.36
CA ASN A 162 -2.85 -7.48 -11.69
C ASN A 162 -1.71 -7.48 -12.73
N VAL A 163 -1.38 -8.68 -13.25
CA VAL A 163 -0.27 -8.86 -14.20
C VAL A 163 -0.70 -8.60 -15.65
N LYS A 164 -2.02 -8.61 -15.92
CA LYS A 164 -2.60 -8.50 -17.28
C LYS A 164 -3.23 -7.12 -17.49
N HIS A 165 -2.39 -6.15 -17.86
CA HIS A 165 -2.80 -4.77 -18.22
C HIS A 165 -3.76 -4.65 -19.42
N LYS A 166 -4.31 -5.75 -19.97
CA LYS A 166 -5.05 -5.72 -21.23
C LYS A 166 -6.53 -5.36 -21.08
N GLN A 167 -7.11 -5.59 -19.91
CA GLN A 167 -8.56 -5.41 -19.73
C GLN A 167 -8.93 -4.04 -19.16
N VAL A 168 -7.97 -3.14 -18.87
CA VAL A 168 -8.28 -1.85 -18.24
C VAL A 168 -7.65 -0.70 -19.03
N VAL A 169 -8.48 0.24 -19.45
CA VAL A 169 -8.06 1.49 -20.07
C VAL A 169 -8.22 2.62 -19.04
N SER A 170 -7.11 3.24 -18.63
CA SER A 170 -7.08 4.34 -17.68
C SER A 170 -5.90 5.29 -17.91
N ASN A 171 -6.06 6.56 -17.51
CA ASN A 171 -4.99 7.57 -17.44
C ASN A 171 -4.34 7.65 -16.04
N SER A 172 -4.50 6.60 -15.22
CA SER A 172 -4.03 6.60 -13.83
C SER A 172 -2.51 6.41 -13.71
N ALA A 173 -1.97 6.74 -12.54
CA ALA A 173 -0.57 6.47 -12.23
C ALA A 173 -0.33 4.96 -12.12
N LYS A 174 0.57 4.43 -12.96
CA LYS A 174 0.84 2.98 -13.05
C LYS A 174 2.05 2.58 -12.20
N SER A 175 2.02 1.37 -11.64
CA SER A 175 3.21 0.79 -11.00
C SER A 175 4.31 0.48 -12.02
N VAL A 176 5.57 0.75 -11.63
CA VAL A 176 6.75 0.37 -12.42
C VAL A 176 7.25 -0.98 -11.92
N ARG A 177 7.30 -1.98 -12.81
CA ARG A 177 7.81 -3.32 -12.49
C ARG A 177 9.30 -3.26 -12.13
N SER A 178 9.70 -4.04 -11.13
CA SER A 178 11.09 -4.19 -10.70
C SER A 178 11.34 -5.63 -10.26
N SER A 179 12.56 -6.12 -10.46
CA SER A 179 13.01 -7.33 -9.76
C SER A 179 13.08 -7.02 -8.26
N VAL A 180 12.57 -7.94 -7.44
CA VAL A 180 12.51 -7.83 -5.99
C VAL A 180 13.08 -9.09 -5.34
N ALA A 181 13.65 -8.96 -4.15
CA ALA A 181 14.13 -10.08 -3.36
C ALA A 181 13.93 -9.82 -1.87
N ASN A 182 13.84 -10.89 -1.08
CA ASN A 182 13.84 -10.81 0.37
C ASN A 182 15.25 -10.49 0.89
N LEU A 183 15.30 -9.57 1.84
CA LEU A 183 16.52 -9.12 2.48
C LEU A 183 17.22 -10.24 3.24
N LYS A 184 16.46 -11.11 3.92
CA LYS A 184 16.97 -12.27 4.66
C LYS A 184 17.80 -13.17 3.76
N ASP A 185 17.28 -13.52 2.58
CA ASP A 185 17.94 -14.41 1.64
C ASP A 185 19.16 -13.73 0.98
N ILE A 186 18.97 -12.54 0.41
CA ILE A 186 20.02 -11.89 -0.39
C ILE A 186 21.21 -11.41 0.44
N SER A 187 20.99 -11.14 1.74
CA SER A 187 22.05 -10.74 2.68
C SER A 187 22.48 -11.87 3.61
N ASN A 188 22.02 -13.11 3.39
CA ASN A 188 22.34 -14.29 4.20
C ASN A 188 22.13 -14.08 5.72
N LEU A 189 21.04 -13.41 6.09
CA LEU A 189 20.76 -13.09 7.49
C LEU A 189 20.23 -14.33 8.22
N ASN A 190 20.76 -14.58 9.42
CA ASN A 190 20.46 -15.77 10.23
C ASN A 190 19.48 -15.51 11.38
N TYR A 191 18.73 -14.41 11.32
CA TYR A 191 17.79 -13.99 12.35
C TYR A 191 16.40 -13.73 11.78
N GLU A 192 15.39 -13.70 12.66
CA GLU A 192 14.00 -13.49 12.26
C GLU A 192 13.63 -12.01 12.23
N ILE A 193 12.45 -11.69 11.68
CA ILE A 193 12.00 -10.31 11.52
C ILE A 193 11.89 -9.55 12.85
N SER A 194 11.54 -10.25 13.93
CA SER A 194 11.50 -9.67 15.28
C SER A 194 12.88 -9.18 15.74
N ASP A 195 13.92 -9.98 15.50
CA ASP A 195 15.29 -9.61 15.79
C ASP A 195 15.75 -8.46 14.90
N PHE A 196 15.36 -8.48 13.63
CA PHE A 196 15.66 -7.42 12.68
C PHE A 196 15.05 -6.09 13.11
N ILE A 197 13.79 -6.08 13.55
CA ILE A 197 13.10 -4.88 14.06
C ILE A 197 13.84 -4.30 15.27
N GLU A 198 14.21 -5.13 16.25
CA GLU A 198 14.91 -4.64 17.44
C GLU A 198 16.32 -4.14 17.11
N LYS A 199 17.05 -4.83 16.22
CA LYS A 199 18.35 -4.38 15.70
C LYS A 199 18.23 -3.02 15.00
N LEU A 200 17.30 -2.88 14.04
CA LEU A 200 17.06 -1.63 13.33
C LEU A 200 16.68 -0.49 14.27
N LYS A 201 15.74 -0.74 15.18
CA LYS A 201 15.33 0.23 16.21
C LYS A 201 16.53 0.71 17.00
N ASN A 202 17.40 -0.19 17.46
CA ASN A 202 18.60 0.20 18.20
C ASN A 202 19.54 1.07 17.37
N GLU A 203 19.76 0.75 16.09
CA GLU A 203 20.59 1.60 15.21
C GLU A 203 19.96 2.96 14.95
N ILE A 204 18.64 3.04 14.73
CA ILE A 204 17.91 4.29 14.54
C ILE A 204 17.97 5.16 15.78
N LEU A 205 17.78 4.58 16.97
CA LEU A 205 17.83 5.32 18.24
C LEU A 205 19.23 5.86 18.53
N LYS A 206 20.30 5.17 18.15
CA LYS A 206 21.69 5.68 18.28
C LYS A 206 21.96 6.93 17.45
N MET A 207 21.16 7.20 16.41
CA MET A 207 21.34 8.39 15.57
C MET A 207 20.92 9.69 16.28
N ARG A 208 20.31 9.59 17.47
CA ARG A 208 19.87 10.75 18.26
C ARG A 208 20.22 10.55 19.73
N GLU A 209 20.84 11.57 20.30
CA GLU A 209 21.13 11.59 21.74
C GLU A 209 19.84 11.63 22.58
N ASP A 210 18.84 12.39 22.12
CA ASP A 210 17.55 12.51 22.79
C ASP A 210 16.42 11.82 22.01
N PHE A 211 15.93 10.71 22.56
CA PHE A 211 14.72 10.05 22.08
C PHE A 211 13.70 9.79 23.19
N LYS A 212 12.43 9.81 22.81
CA LYS A 212 11.31 9.42 23.67
C LYS A 212 10.63 8.21 23.05
N ILE A 213 10.50 7.14 23.82
CA ILE A 213 9.62 6.03 23.45
C ILE A 213 8.20 6.44 23.80
N TYR A 214 7.29 6.31 22.84
CA TYR A 214 5.88 6.62 23.02
C TYR A 214 5.01 5.40 22.75
N GLU A 215 4.17 5.08 23.72
CA GLU A 215 3.12 4.07 23.60
C GLU A 215 1.79 4.81 23.43
N LEU A 216 0.97 4.34 22.49
CA LEU A 216 -0.34 4.93 22.22
C LEU A 216 -1.19 4.86 23.49
N THR A 217 -1.82 5.98 23.85
CA THR A 217 -2.81 6.00 24.93
C THR A 217 -4.13 5.40 24.47
N GLU A 218 -5.04 5.10 25.39
CA GLU A 218 -6.41 4.68 25.04
C GLU A 218 -7.14 5.72 24.19
N GLU A 219 -6.93 7.01 24.47
CA GLU A 219 -7.47 8.11 23.67
C GLU A 219 -6.90 8.12 22.24
N ASP A 220 -5.60 7.80 22.09
CA ASP A 220 -4.99 7.70 20.76
C ASP A 220 -5.62 6.58 19.96
N ILE A 221 -5.74 5.39 20.57
CA ILE A 221 -6.34 4.22 19.94
C ILE A 221 -7.77 4.54 19.50
N LEU A 222 -8.59 5.16 20.38
CA LEU A 222 -9.95 5.56 20.04
C LEU A 222 -10.02 6.53 18.85
N ASN A 223 -9.13 7.51 18.80
CA ASN A 223 -9.07 8.46 17.69
C ASN A 223 -8.60 7.81 16.38
N ILE A 224 -7.65 6.87 16.47
CA ILE A 224 -7.16 6.11 15.32
C ILE A 224 -8.27 5.20 14.79
N ASP A 225 -8.97 4.48 15.66
CA ASP A 225 -10.10 3.63 15.26
C ASP A 225 -11.22 4.45 14.62
N ARG A 226 -11.49 5.66 15.12
CA ARG A 226 -12.43 6.57 14.47
C ARG A 226 -12.00 6.93 13.04
N ILE A 227 -10.72 7.29 12.83
CA ILE A 227 -10.20 7.58 11.48
C ILE A 227 -10.24 6.34 10.59
N LYS A 228 -9.95 5.16 11.15
CA LYS A 228 -10.05 3.88 10.45
C LYS A 228 -11.47 3.65 9.93
N GLU A 229 -12.46 3.72 10.81
CA GLU A 229 -13.88 3.48 10.50
C GLU A 229 -14.46 4.52 9.54
N GLU A 230 -14.14 5.80 9.73
CA GLU A 230 -14.64 6.90 8.90
C GLU A 230 -13.96 6.98 7.53
N LYS A 231 -12.78 6.37 7.36
CA LYS A 231 -11.97 6.51 6.15
C LYS A 231 -11.33 5.20 5.68
N TYR A 232 -10.31 4.69 6.38
CA TYR A 232 -9.44 3.67 5.81
C TYR A 232 -10.10 2.32 5.54
N SER A 233 -11.16 1.97 6.26
CA SER A 233 -11.97 0.77 6.01
C SER A 233 -13.18 1.00 5.12
N THR A 234 -13.39 2.22 4.60
CA THR A 234 -14.55 2.54 3.77
C THR A 234 -14.30 2.25 2.29
N LYS A 235 -15.32 1.77 1.58
CA LYS A 235 -15.25 1.60 0.11
C LYS A 235 -15.03 2.94 -0.61
N GLU A 236 -15.56 4.03 -0.07
CA GLU A 236 -15.38 5.37 -0.63
C GLU A 236 -13.92 5.82 -0.64
N TRP A 237 -13.15 5.46 0.38
CA TRP A 237 -11.72 5.72 0.39
C TRP A 237 -10.94 4.71 -0.46
N ILE A 238 -11.22 3.41 -0.30
CA ILE A 238 -10.43 2.36 -0.96
C ILE A 238 -10.67 2.35 -2.48
N TYR A 239 -11.94 2.37 -2.89
CA TYR A 239 -12.39 2.27 -4.29
C TYR A 239 -12.72 3.64 -4.87
N GLY A 240 -13.41 4.50 -4.09
CA GLY A 240 -13.92 5.79 -4.54
C GLY A 240 -12.86 6.78 -5.03
N GLN A 241 -11.62 6.63 -4.58
CA GLN A 241 -10.49 7.47 -5.02
C GLN A 241 -9.86 7.00 -6.35
N SER A 242 -10.32 5.88 -6.92
CA SER A 242 -9.80 5.39 -8.20
C SER A 242 -10.24 6.31 -9.34
N PRO A 243 -9.31 6.78 -10.20
CA PRO A 243 -9.67 7.53 -11.39
C PRO A 243 -10.61 6.75 -12.30
N LYS A 244 -11.43 7.46 -13.09
CA LYS A 244 -12.28 6.83 -14.11
C LYS A 244 -11.46 5.88 -14.98
N CYS A 245 -12.02 4.70 -15.24
CA CYS A 245 -11.44 3.71 -16.13
C CYS A 245 -12.53 2.92 -16.85
N THR A 246 -12.13 2.24 -17.92
CA THR A 246 -12.97 1.34 -18.68
C THR A 246 -12.42 -0.08 -18.56
N PHE A 247 -13.26 -1.01 -18.08
CA PHE A 247 -12.96 -2.44 -18.07
C PHE A 247 -13.47 -3.07 -19.36
N VAL A 248 -12.62 -3.74 -20.11
CA VAL A 248 -12.92 -4.32 -21.42
C VAL A 248 -13.37 -5.76 -21.23
N LEU A 249 -14.62 -6.05 -21.58
CA LEU A 249 -15.20 -7.40 -21.57
C LEU A 249 -14.81 -8.15 -22.85
N ASN A 250 -14.95 -7.48 -24.00
CA ASN A 250 -14.67 -8.03 -25.32
C ASN A 250 -14.17 -6.92 -26.28
N GLU A 251 -12.92 -7.01 -26.71
CA GLU A 251 -12.32 -6.05 -27.65
C GLU A 251 -12.96 -6.09 -29.05
N GLU A 252 -13.32 -7.28 -29.55
CA GLU A 252 -13.84 -7.44 -30.91
C GLU A 252 -15.27 -6.90 -31.05
N LYS A 253 -16.07 -7.02 -29.98
CA LYS A 253 -17.45 -6.54 -29.92
C LYS A 253 -17.59 -5.15 -29.30
N ASP A 254 -16.48 -4.53 -28.88
CA ASP A 254 -16.44 -3.27 -28.14
C ASP A 254 -17.30 -3.28 -26.85
N TYR A 255 -17.38 -4.44 -26.18
CA TYR A 255 -18.11 -4.55 -24.92
C TYR A 255 -17.24 -4.14 -23.74
N ASN A 256 -17.77 -3.25 -22.91
CA ASN A 256 -17.01 -2.63 -21.85
C ASN A 256 -17.89 -2.15 -20.69
N VAL A 257 -17.24 -1.91 -19.56
CA VAL A 257 -17.86 -1.37 -18.35
C VAL A 257 -17.11 -0.10 -17.96
N GLU A 258 -17.82 1.01 -17.88
CA GLU A 258 -17.29 2.26 -17.37
C GLU A 258 -17.36 2.27 -15.85
N ILE A 259 -16.26 2.63 -15.20
CA ILE A 259 -16.13 2.66 -13.75
C ILE A 259 -15.72 4.07 -13.33
N VAL A 260 -16.52 4.69 -12.46
CA VAL A 260 -16.32 6.04 -11.93
C VAL A 260 -16.42 6.00 -10.42
N ASN A 261 -15.43 6.57 -9.73
CA ASN A 261 -15.32 6.53 -8.26
C ASN A 261 -15.49 5.09 -7.72
N GLY A 262 -14.84 4.14 -8.39
CA GLY A 262 -14.87 2.73 -8.03
C GLY A 262 -16.23 2.03 -8.19
N LYS A 263 -17.23 2.66 -8.82
CA LYS A 263 -18.55 2.09 -9.08
C LYS A 263 -18.81 1.90 -10.56
N ILE A 264 -19.60 0.90 -10.92
CA ILE A 264 -20.11 0.72 -12.28
C ILE A 264 -21.00 1.92 -12.62
N ALA A 265 -20.61 2.67 -13.65
CA ALA A 265 -21.36 3.81 -14.15
C ALA A 265 -22.18 3.44 -15.39
N GLU A 266 -21.62 2.62 -16.28
CA GLU A 266 -22.25 2.21 -17.53
C GLU A 266 -21.78 0.81 -17.94
N ILE A 267 -22.64 0.04 -18.60
CA ILE A 267 -22.32 -1.26 -19.17
C ILE A 267 -22.72 -1.24 -20.64
N ASN A 268 -21.74 -1.33 -21.53
CA ASN A 268 -21.94 -1.53 -22.96
C ASN A 268 -21.76 -3.01 -23.28
N ALA A 269 -22.88 -3.74 -23.42
CA ALA A 269 -22.91 -5.15 -23.80
C ALA A 269 -24.26 -5.47 -24.48
N GLU A 270 -24.35 -6.60 -25.19
CA GLU A 270 -25.59 -7.04 -25.86
C GLU A 270 -26.77 -7.16 -24.88
N ASN A 271 -26.49 -7.70 -23.68
CA ASN A 271 -27.41 -7.73 -22.55
C ASN A 271 -26.90 -6.78 -21.47
N SER A 272 -27.46 -5.57 -21.40
CA SER A 272 -27.12 -4.61 -20.34
C SER A 272 -27.87 -4.98 -19.05
N PHE A 273 -27.14 -5.45 -18.03
CA PHE A 273 -27.67 -5.69 -16.69
C PHE A 273 -27.61 -4.41 -15.86
N GLU A 274 -28.61 -3.53 -16.04
CA GLU A 274 -28.67 -2.23 -15.38
C GLU A 274 -28.66 -2.33 -13.85
N GLU A 275 -29.07 -3.45 -13.27
CA GLU A 275 -29.05 -3.73 -11.82
C GLU A 275 -27.62 -3.78 -11.23
N LEU A 276 -26.60 -3.93 -12.08
CA LEU A 276 -25.20 -3.84 -11.68
C LEU A 276 -24.71 -2.38 -11.58
N ILE A 277 -25.40 -1.41 -12.19
CA ILE A 277 -25.01 0.00 -12.14
C ILE A 277 -25.11 0.51 -10.69
N GLY A 278 -24.13 1.33 -10.29
CA GLY A 278 -24.00 1.87 -8.94
C GLY A 278 -23.33 0.94 -7.92
N SER A 279 -23.12 -0.34 -8.25
CA SER A 279 -22.35 -1.26 -7.42
C SER A 279 -20.89 -0.86 -7.39
N TYR A 280 -20.20 -1.06 -6.26
CA TYR A 280 -18.75 -0.98 -6.28
C TYR A 280 -18.19 -2.10 -7.17
N PHE A 281 -17.17 -1.75 -7.96
CA PHE A 281 -16.41 -2.68 -8.76
C PHE A 281 -15.43 -3.44 -7.86
N GLU A 282 -16.01 -4.30 -7.03
CA GLU A 282 -15.38 -5.12 -6.02
C GLU A 282 -15.78 -6.58 -6.26
N TYR A 283 -14.81 -7.49 -6.19
CA TYR A 283 -15.05 -8.90 -6.50
C TYR A 283 -16.23 -9.52 -5.73
N GLU A 284 -16.32 -9.34 -4.41
CA GLU A 284 -17.39 -9.95 -3.62
C GLU A 284 -18.77 -9.36 -3.96
N GLU A 285 -18.90 -8.04 -4.04
CA GLU A 285 -20.16 -7.37 -4.39
C GLU A 285 -20.65 -7.76 -5.79
N ILE A 286 -19.76 -7.76 -6.77
CA ILE A 286 -20.06 -8.16 -8.15
C ILE A 286 -20.43 -9.63 -8.22
N LYS A 287 -19.66 -10.51 -7.56
CA LYS A 287 -19.94 -11.95 -7.52
C LYS A 287 -21.33 -12.23 -6.95
N ASN A 288 -21.64 -11.62 -5.81
CA ASN A 288 -22.92 -11.79 -5.12
C ASN A 288 -24.09 -11.28 -5.97
N LYS A 289 -23.96 -10.11 -6.61
CA LYS A 289 -25.01 -9.58 -7.49
C LYS A 289 -25.26 -10.47 -8.70
N ILE A 290 -24.21 -10.97 -9.34
CA ILE A 290 -24.34 -11.90 -10.47
C ILE A 290 -25.06 -13.19 -10.04
N GLU A 291 -24.76 -13.71 -8.84
CA GLU A 291 -25.42 -14.90 -8.31
C GLU A 291 -26.90 -14.66 -7.99
N ILE A 292 -27.24 -13.53 -7.37
CA ILE A 292 -28.63 -13.15 -7.04
C ILE A 292 -29.48 -12.95 -8.30
N LEU A 293 -28.89 -12.36 -9.35
CA LEU A 293 -29.56 -12.08 -10.62
C LEU A 293 -29.56 -13.28 -11.58
N GLU A 294 -28.96 -14.40 -11.19
CA GLU A 294 -28.83 -15.62 -12.01
C GLU A 294 -28.26 -15.37 -13.42
N ILE A 295 -27.32 -14.42 -13.54
CA ILE A 295 -26.75 -14.02 -14.84
C ILE A 295 -25.95 -15.17 -15.44
N LYS A 296 -26.28 -15.54 -16.69
CA LYS A 296 -25.62 -16.61 -17.47
C LYS A 296 -24.84 -16.08 -18.68
N ASP A 297 -24.86 -14.77 -18.90
CA ASP A 297 -24.16 -14.14 -20.01
C ASP A 297 -22.63 -14.28 -19.81
N GLU A 298 -21.97 -14.98 -20.74
CA GLU A 298 -20.54 -15.31 -20.64
C GLU A 298 -19.64 -14.06 -20.59
N GLU A 299 -20.05 -12.97 -21.24
CA GLU A 299 -19.28 -11.72 -21.24
C GLU A 299 -19.37 -11.05 -19.87
N ILE A 300 -20.58 -10.98 -19.29
CA ILE A 300 -20.78 -10.38 -17.98
C ILE A 300 -20.15 -11.22 -16.87
N LEU A 301 -20.08 -12.54 -17.03
CA LEU A 301 -19.38 -13.42 -16.10
C LEU A 301 -17.88 -13.12 -15.98
N LYS A 302 -17.25 -12.47 -16.98
CA LYS A 302 -15.85 -12.00 -16.90
C LYS A 302 -15.62 -10.95 -15.81
N LEU A 303 -16.67 -10.26 -15.35
CA LEU A 303 -16.59 -9.38 -14.18
C LEU A 303 -16.23 -10.13 -12.90
N LYS A 304 -16.33 -11.46 -12.87
CA LYS A 304 -15.82 -12.33 -11.78
C LYS A 304 -14.34 -12.71 -11.96
N GLU A 305 -13.61 -12.13 -12.91
CA GLU A 305 -12.17 -12.38 -13.09
C GLU A 305 -11.30 -11.21 -12.65
N ILE A 306 -11.92 -10.18 -12.07
CA ILE A 306 -11.29 -8.93 -11.58
C ILE A 306 -10.46 -9.14 -10.32
#